data_AF-A0A7C1ZWS8-F1
#
_entry.id   AF-A0A7C1ZWS8-F1
#
_cell.length_a   1.000
_cell.length_b   1.000
_cell.length_c   1.000
_cell.angle_alpha   90.00
_cell.angle_beta   90.00
_cell.angle_gamma   90.00
#
_symmetry.space_group_name_H-M   'P 1'
#
loop_
_entity.id
_entity.type
_entity.pdbx_description
1 polymer ?
#
loop_
_entity_poly.entity_id
_entity_poly.type
_entity_poly.pdbx_seq_one_letter_code
_entity_poly.pdbx_strand_id
1 'polypeptide(L)'
;MGLTYNPQTNFAWADATTGTTNGWSEDFPGLQQQIDTYIEPTDAAVADALYVVWAGPNDFLDGVTNLDEAITTAVTNIVTAVTKLRQHGALHILVPNLPDLGKSPRSLADGNSVAMTELSLAYNQALANALQSLEVTQVDMPTSLEILTDSKSIVDPTFVTLTNFTEACLNLKSFSLCDTPDNYFYWDDLHPTTVGHKLIALFFYAAVAEPTYELSDEPLLKLPVVEVISDAGKQFIFDVWLFDYFSNSGLVLVVNGNTLQIAKPLGDMITLPNGYQYPTFEESTGILHLPIVHLIEPNIGSDGSFDWEFLVKYRADFTLMPNTLGYPFKAPLFELTEAVLLAD
;
A
#
# COMPACT_ATOMS: atom_id res chain seq x y z
N MET A 1 -5.53 12.47 7.28
CA MET A 1 -4.06 12.64 7.24
C MET A 1 -3.55 13.99 7.73
N GLY A 2 -4.33 15.09 7.74
CA GLY A 2 -3.86 16.36 8.33
C GLY A 2 -2.68 17.03 7.60
N LEU A 3 -2.32 16.53 6.42
CA LEU A 3 -1.27 17.09 5.59
C LEU A 3 -1.75 18.42 5.01
N THR A 4 -0.94 19.46 5.15
CA THR A 4 -1.16 20.76 4.52
C THR A 4 -0.31 20.85 3.27
N TYR A 5 -0.78 21.58 2.25
CA TYR A 5 0.03 21.84 1.07
C TYR A 5 1.35 22.48 1.48
N ASN A 6 2.46 21.89 1.04
CA ASN A 6 3.79 22.42 1.21
C ASN A 6 4.49 22.45 -0.15
N PRO A 7 4.81 23.64 -0.71
CA PRO A 7 5.48 23.75 -2.00
C PRO A 7 6.91 23.18 -1.99
N GLN A 8 7.50 22.93 -0.81
CA GLN A 8 8.82 22.29 -0.69
C GLN A 8 8.76 20.76 -0.83
N THR A 9 7.57 20.16 -0.75
CA THR A 9 7.37 18.71 -0.82
C THR A 9 6.26 18.32 -1.79
N ASN A 10 5.71 19.28 -2.54
CA ASN A 10 4.78 19.05 -3.64
C ASN A 10 5.32 19.75 -4.88
N PHE A 11 5.89 18.94 -5.77
CA PHE A 11 6.50 19.39 -7.02
C PHE A 11 5.53 19.29 -8.20
N ALA A 12 4.29 18.84 -7.99
CA ALA A 12 3.33 18.65 -9.05
C ALA A 12 2.95 20.00 -9.69
N TRP A 13 3.07 20.06 -11.01
CA TRP A 13 2.53 21.17 -11.81
C TRP A 13 1.30 20.72 -12.58
N ALA A 14 0.28 21.59 -12.58
CA ALA A 14 -0.89 21.39 -13.41
C ALA A 14 -0.47 21.27 -14.88
N ASP A 15 -1.14 20.38 -15.60
CA ASP A 15 -0.95 20.17 -17.04
C ASP A 15 0.43 19.63 -17.46
N ALA A 16 1.25 19.19 -16.50
CA ALA A 16 2.51 18.53 -16.78
C ALA A 16 2.28 17.19 -17.50
N THR A 17 3.03 16.94 -18.58
CA THR A 17 3.14 15.60 -19.16
C THR A 17 4.13 14.77 -18.36
N THR A 18 4.21 13.45 -18.63
CA THR A 18 5.26 12.60 -18.03
C THR A 18 6.68 13.01 -18.46
N GLY A 19 6.80 13.70 -19.61
CA GLY A 19 8.05 14.11 -20.21
C GLY A 19 8.54 15.45 -19.69
N THR A 20 9.08 16.25 -20.61
CA THR A 20 9.69 17.56 -20.34
C THR A 20 8.78 18.74 -20.64
N THR A 21 7.53 18.51 -21.01
CA THR A 21 6.59 19.53 -21.50
C THR A 21 5.41 19.72 -20.57
N ASN A 22 4.71 20.85 -20.76
CA ASN A 22 3.52 21.21 -20.02
C ASN A 22 2.50 21.83 -20.99
N GLY A 23 1.23 21.43 -20.90
CA GLY A 23 0.17 21.86 -21.83
C GLY A 23 -0.22 23.34 -21.69
N TRP A 24 0.03 23.96 -20.53
CA TRP A 24 -0.29 25.37 -20.31
C TRP A 24 0.80 26.27 -20.91
N SER A 25 2.07 25.95 -20.68
CA SER A 25 3.20 26.78 -21.13
C SER A 25 4.47 25.97 -21.30
N GLU A 26 5.24 26.26 -22.36
CA GLU A 26 6.58 25.68 -22.58
C GLU A 26 7.58 26.07 -21.48
N ASP A 27 7.32 27.15 -20.74
CA ASP A 27 8.15 27.58 -19.60
C ASP A 27 7.85 26.79 -18.31
N PHE A 28 6.77 26.00 -18.29
CA PHE A 28 6.38 25.19 -17.12
C PHE A 28 6.92 23.77 -17.21
N PRO A 29 7.25 23.15 -16.07
CA PRO A 29 7.91 21.85 -16.06
C PRO A 29 6.95 20.70 -16.40
N GLY A 30 7.45 19.72 -17.15
CA GLY A 30 6.92 18.36 -17.14
C GLY A 30 7.42 17.59 -15.93
N LEU A 31 6.99 16.33 -15.77
CA LEU A 31 7.41 15.49 -14.64
C LEU A 31 8.94 15.36 -14.55
N GLN A 32 9.66 15.28 -15.67
CA GLN A 32 11.12 15.11 -15.62
C GLN A 32 11.81 16.27 -14.90
N GLN A 33 11.42 17.52 -15.18
CA GLN A 33 11.98 18.68 -14.48
C GLN A 33 11.49 18.79 -13.03
N GLN A 34 10.29 18.29 -12.70
CA GLN A 34 9.82 18.25 -11.31
C GLN A 34 10.70 17.33 -10.47
N ILE A 35 11.11 16.17 -11.01
CA ILE A 35 12.06 15.27 -10.37
C ILE A 35 13.44 15.91 -10.24
N ASP A 36 13.94 16.56 -11.30
CA ASP A 36 15.25 17.21 -11.26
C ASP A 36 15.28 18.38 -10.27
N THR A 37 14.19 19.15 -10.16
CA THR A 37 14.03 20.22 -9.15
C THR A 37 14.15 19.70 -7.71
N TYR A 38 13.75 18.45 -7.47
CA TYR A 38 13.92 17.81 -6.17
C TYR A 38 15.34 17.25 -5.97
N ILE A 39 15.88 16.57 -6.97
CA ILE A 39 17.17 15.86 -6.87
C ILE A 39 18.36 16.82 -6.87
N GLU A 40 18.40 17.80 -7.77
CA GLU A 40 19.56 18.69 -7.94
C GLU A 40 20.00 19.43 -6.65
N PRO A 41 19.10 19.96 -5.81
CA PRO A 41 19.49 20.65 -4.58
C PRO A 41 19.66 19.73 -3.36
N THR A 42 19.47 18.41 -3.49
CA THR A 42 19.50 17.48 -2.35
C THR A 42 20.62 16.45 -2.50
N ASP A 43 21.28 16.12 -1.38
CA ASP A 43 22.37 15.12 -1.41
C ASP A 43 21.84 13.68 -1.55
N ALA A 44 20.65 13.42 -1.00
CA ALA A 44 19.98 12.13 -1.05
C ALA A 44 18.48 12.29 -0.79
N ALA A 45 17.72 11.27 -1.18
CA ALA A 45 16.34 11.10 -0.80
C ALA A 45 16.21 10.88 0.71
N VAL A 46 15.15 11.44 1.30
CA VAL A 46 14.74 11.14 2.67
C VAL A 46 14.27 9.69 2.73
N ALA A 47 14.94 8.85 3.52
CA ALA A 47 14.74 7.41 3.57
C ALA A 47 13.31 7.00 3.95
N ASP A 48 12.75 7.62 5.00
CA ASP A 48 11.42 7.29 5.53
C ASP A 48 10.27 8.04 4.81
N ALA A 49 10.58 8.80 3.74
CA ALA A 49 9.56 9.54 3.00
C ALA A 49 8.88 8.65 1.94
N LEU A 50 7.57 8.87 1.77
CA LEU A 50 6.82 8.34 0.65
C LEU A 50 6.88 9.30 -0.54
N TYR A 51 7.42 8.84 -1.66
CA TYR A 51 7.43 9.56 -2.93
C TYR A 51 6.24 9.10 -3.78
N VAL A 52 5.35 10.03 -4.12
CA VAL A 52 4.19 9.75 -4.97
C VAL A 52 4.45 10.31 -6.37
N VAL A 53 4.55 9.43 -7.36
CA VAL A 53 4.76 9.81 -8.77
C VAL A 53 3.49 9.52 -9.55
N TRP A 54 2.73 10.55 -9.90
CA TRP A 54 1.47 10.41 -10.62
C TRP A 54 1.33 11.47 -11.71
N ALA A 55 1.53 11.05 -12.96
CA ALA A 55 1.37 11.85 -14.17
C ALA A 55 0.96 10.91 -15.32
N GLY A 56 0.47 11.48 -16.43
CA GLY A 56 0.06 10.69 -17.60
C GLY A 56 -1.11 11.23 -18.40
N PRO A 57 -2.22 11.73 -17.80
CA PRO A 57 -3.39 12.11 -18.60
C PRO A 57 -3.05 13.14 -19.70
N ASN A 58 -2.24 14.15 -19.38
CA ASN A 58 -1.90 15.24 -20.31
C ASN A 58 -1.06 14.80 -21.50
N ASP A 59 -0.44 13.61 -21.46
CA ASP A 59 0.25 13.01 -22.60
C ASP A 59 -0.74 12.58 -23.72
N PHE A 60 -2.03 12.49 -23.39
CA PHE A 60 -3.08 11.97 -24.29
C PHE A 60 -4.21 12.96 -24.58
N LEU A 61 -4.46 13.95 -23.72
CA LEU A 61 -5.65 14.81 -23.77
C LEU A 61 -5.71 15.76 -24.98
N ASP A 62 -4.56 16.16 -25.55
CA ASP A 62 -4.50 17.01 -26.75
C ASP A 62 -4.57 16.23 -28.07
N GLY A 63 -4.82 14.92 -27.99
CA GLY A 63 -4.87 14.00 -29.11
C GLY A 63 -3.49 13.45 -29.49
N VAL A 64 -3.47 12.18 -29.87
CA VAL A 64 -2.24 11.46 -30.22
C VAL A 64 -2.32 10.92 -31.66
N THR A 65 -1.28 11.16 -32.45
CA THR A 65 -1.19 10.64 -33.83
C THR A 65 -0.80 9.17 -33.87
N ASN A 66 -0.02 8.71 -32.89
CA ASN A 66 0.42 7.33 -32.74
C ASN A 66 0.27 6.91 -31.27
N LEU A 67 -0.79 6.17 -30.98
CA LEU A 67 -1.15 5.81 -29.60
C LEU A 67 -0.10 4.91 -28.94
N ASP A 68 0.40 3.90 -29.66
CA ASP A 68 1.38 2.95 -29.11
C ASP A 68 2.69 3.65 -28.73
N GLU A 69 3.13 4.59 -29.58
CA GLU A 69 4.32 5.40 -29.32
C GLU A 69 4.11 6.36 -28.14
N ALA A 70 2.95 7.00 -28.04
CA ALA A 70 2.60 7.87 -26.92
C ALA A 70 2.58 7.10 -25.59
N ILE A 71 1.94 5.91 -25.56
CA ILE A 71 1.92 5.03 -24.39
C ILE A 71 3.34 4.60 -24.02
N THR A 72 4.13 4.14 -24.99
CA THR A 72 5.52 3.69 -24.76
C THR A 72 6.37 4.82 -24.18
N THR A 73 6.23 6.02 -24.73
CA THR A 73 6.96 7.22 -24.27
C THR A 73 6.56 7.58 -22.84
N ALA A 74 5.26 7.66 -22.56
CA ALA A 74 4.76 8.03 -21.24
C ALA A 74 5.18 7.02 -20.15
N VAL A 75 5.10 5.72 -20.44
CA VAL A 75 5.59 4.66 -19.52
C VAL A 75 7.10 4.77 -19.30
N THR A 76 7.88 4.99 -20.36
CA THR A 76 9.34 5.16 -20.26
C THR A 76 9.73 6.36 -19.40
N ASN A 77 8.98 7.46 -19.51
CA ASN A 77 9.19 8.65 -18.71
C ASN A 77 8.90 8.41 -17.22
N ILE A 78 7.83 7.68 -16.89
CA ILE A 78 7.53 7.30 -15.49
C ILE A 78 8.62 6.38 -14.94
N VAL A 79 9.04 5.36 -15.69
CA VAL A 79 10.16 4.48 -15.31
C VAL A 79 11.43 5.29 -15.06
N THR A 80 11.71 6.30 -15.89
CA THR A 80 12.87 7.17 -15.73
C THR A 80 12.77 8.00 -14.44
N ALA A 81 11.61 8.59 -14.16
CA ALA A 81 11.36 9.36 -12.94
C ALA A 81 11.55 8.49 -11.68
N VAL A 82 10.95 7.31 -11.66
CA VAL A 82 11.08 6.33 -10.56
C VAL A 82 12.54 5.89 -10.40
N THR A 83 13.22 5.58 -11.51
CA THR A 83 14.63 5.16 -11.50
C THR A 83 15.53 6.25 -10.91
N LYS A 84 15.32 7.51 -11.28
CA LYS A 84 16.06 8.66 -10.72
C LYS A 84 15.87 8.74 -9.20
N LEU A 85 14.64 8.62 -8.71
CA LEU A 85 14.35 8.62 -7.27
C LEU A 85 15.02 7.44 -6.55
N ARG A 86 14.96 6.23 -7.11
CA ARG A 86 15.64 5.04 -6.56
C ARG A 86 17.15 5.24 -6.48
N GLN A 87 17.76 5.75 -7.55
CA GLN A 87 19.19 6.06 -7.58
C GLN A 87 19.58 7.14 -6.57
N HIS A 88 18.65 8.06 -6.28
CA HIS A 88 18.80 9.08 -5.25
C HIS A 88 18.56 8.56 -3.82
N GLY A 89 18.20 7.28 -3.66
CA GLY A 89 18.04 6.62 -2.35
C GLY A 89 16.59 6.52 -1.85
N ALA A 90 15.58 6.82 -2.67
CA ALA A 90 14.18 6.72 -2.26
C ALA A 90 13.78 5.24 -2.02
N LEU A 91 13.30 4.94 -0.82
CA LEU A 91 12.91 3.57 -0.42
C LEU A 91 11.42 3.29 -0.64
N HIS A 92 10.56 4.28 -0.44
CA HIS A 92 9.11 4.13 -0.55
C HIS A 92 8.58 4.96 -1.72
N ILE A 93 8.23 4.31 -2.83
CA ILE A 93 7.69 4.99 -4.01
C ILE A 93 6.33 4.39 -4.33
N LEU A 94 5.31 5.24 -4.40
CA LEU A 94 3.96 4.89 -4.83
C LEU A 94 3.70 5.48 -6.22
N VAL A 95 3.27 4.62 -7.15
CA VAL A 95 2.95 5.00 -8.53
C VAL A 95 1.52 4.55 -8.83
N PRO A 96 0.52 5.45 -8.79
CA PRO A 96 -0.82 5.12 -9.22
C PRO A 96 -0.85 5.01 -10.75
N ASN A 97 -1.69 4.11 -11.26
CA ASN A 97 -1.98 4.05 -12.68
C ASN A 97 -3.00 5.14 -13.08
N LEU A 98 -3.38 5.20 -14.36
CA LEU A 98 -4.41 6.14 -14.80
C LEU A 98 -5.78 5.69 -14.29
N PRO A 99 -6.64 6.59 -13.79
CA PRO A 99 -8.07 6.30 -13.73
C PRO A 99 -8.61 6.05 -15.15
N ASP A 100 -9.75 5.38 -15.26
CA ASP A 100 -10.39 5.18 -16.56
C ASP A 100 -10.83 6.53 -17.15
N LEU A 101 -10.03 7.05 -18.09
CA LEU A 101 -10.26 8.34 -18.73
C LEU A 101 -11.56 8.36 -19.54
N GLY A 102 -12.06 7.20 -19.99
CA GLY A 102 -13.33 7.08 -20.70
C GLY A 102 -14.56 7.37 -19.84
N LYS A 103 -14.41 7.28 -18.51
CA LYS A 103 -15.46 7.63 -17.53
C LYS A 103 -15.46 9.10 -17.10
N SER A 104 -14.51 9.91 -17.58
CA SER A 104 -14.51 11.34 -17.28
C SER A 104 -15.70 12.07 -17.95
N PRO A 105 -16.22 13.15 -17.34
CA PRO A 105 -17.26 13.95 -17.97
C PRO A 105 -16.84 14.50 -19.34
N ARG A 106 -15.54 14.83 -19.53
CA ARG A 106 -14.99 15.24 -20.83
C ARG A 106 -15.18 14.15 -21.88
N SER A 107 -14.72 12.93 -21.61
CA SER A 107 -14.81 11.84 -22.59
C SER A 107 -16.26 11.46 -22.94
N LEU A 108 -17.14 11.53 -21.94
CA LEU A 108 -18.58 11.35 -22.13
C LEU A 108 -19.18 12.44 -23.05
N ALA A 109 -18.78 13.70 -22.85
CA ALA A 109 -19.25 14.82 -23.65
C ALA A 109 -18.70 14.82 -25.09
N ASP A 110 -17.44 14.42 -25.26
CA ASP A 110 -16.76 14.33 -26.56
C ASP A 110 -17.15 13.08 -27.35
N GLY A 111 -17.81 12.11 -26.70
CA GLY A 111 -18.26 10.87 -27.33
C GLY A 111 -17.14 9.87 -27.64
N ASN A 112 -16.01 9.97 -26.94
CA ASN A 112 -14.82 9.14 -27.16
C ASN A 112 -14.54 8.15 -26.00
N SER A 113 -15.50 7.96 -25.08
CA SER A 113 -15.36 7.10 -23.89
C SER A 113 -14.72 5.74 -24.16
N VAL A 114 -15.17 5.01 -25.20
CA VAL A 114 -14.62 3.68 -25.52
C VAL A 114 -13.12 3.76 -25.83
N ALA A 115 -12.71 4.69 -26.69
CA ALA A 115 -11.30 4.85 -27.07
C ALA A 115 -10.43 5.27 -25.87
N MET A 116 -10.94 6.13 -25.00
CA MET A 116 -10.22 6.57 -23.80
C MET A 116 -10.13 5.50 -22.72
N THR A 117 -11.14 4.62 -22.59
CA THR A 117 -11.06 3.43 -21.74
C THR A 117 -10.04 2.43 -22.27
N GLU A 118 -10.04 2.15 -23.58
CA GLU A 118 -9.06 1.26 -24.22
C GLU A 118 -7.63 1.78 -24.05
N LEU A 119 -7.42 3.09 -24.23
CA LEU A 119 -6.15 3.76 -23.95
C LEU A 119 -5.71 3.58 -22.50
N SER A 120 -6.62 3.84 -21.55
CA SER A 120 -6.32 3.73 -20.11
C SER A 120 -5.90 2.30 -19.75
N LEU A 121 -6.61 1.29 -20.27
CA LEU A 121 -6.29 -0.13 -20.08
C LEU A 121 -4.92 -0.48 -20.67
N ALA A 122 -4.65 -0.07 -21.92
CA ALA A 122 -3.39 -0.36 -22.59
C ALA A 122 -2.20 0.30 -21.87
N TYR A 123 -2.34 1.57 -21.47
CA TYR A 123 -1.33 2.28 -20.69
C TYR A 123 -1.10 1.62 -19.33
N ASN A 124 -2.17 1.32 -18.58
CA ASN A 124 -2.06 0.74 -17.25
C ASN A 124 -1.39 -0.65 -17.27
N GLN A 125 -1.69 -1.46 -18.28
CA GLN A 125 -1.05 -2.76 -18.48
C GLN A 125 0.45 -2.61 -18.81
N ALA A 126 0.80 -1.67 -19.70
CA ALA A 126 2.19 -1.40 -20.05
C ALA A 126 2.99 -0.86 -18.84
N LEU A 127 2.39 0.05 -18.08
CA LEU A 127 2.98 0.61 -16.87
C LEU A 127 3.22 -0.46 -15.81
N ALA A 128 2.22 -1.30 -15.52
CA ALA A 128 2.36 -2.39 -14.55
C ALA A 128 3.51 -3.34 -14.91
N ASN A 129 3.62 -3.73 -16.19
CA ASN A 129 4.72 -4.58 -16.65
C ASN A 129 6.09 -3.90 -16.48
N ALA A 130 6.18 -2.60 -16.76
CA ALA A 130 7.43 -1.86 -16.68
C ALA A 130 7.90 -1.58 -15.24
N LEU A 131 6.97 -1.51 -14.29
CA LEU A 131 7.26 -1.22 -12.87
C LEU A 131 7.60 -2.45 -12.03
N GLN A 132 7.34 -3.68 -12.53
CA GLN A 132 7.56 -4.94 -11.78
C GLN A 132 8.96 -5.07 -11.17
N SER A 133 10.00 -4.56 -11.83
CA SER A 133 11.39 -4.65 -11.38
C SER A 133 11.85 -3.48 -10.50
N LEU A 134 11.00 -2.49 -10.24
CA LEU A 134 11.35 -1.26 -9.52
C LEU A 134 10.83 -1.22 -8.08
N GLU A 135 10.18 -2.30 -7.62
CA GLU A 135 9.70 -2.53 -6.25
C GLU A 135 8.81 -1.38 -5.72
N VAL A 136 8.01 -0.76 -6.59
CA VAL A 136 7.11 0.33 -6.21
C VAL A 136 5.76 -0.20 -5.71
N THR A 137 5.09 0.57 -4.86
CA THR A 137 3.67 0.35 -4.54
C THR A 137 2.82 0.85 -5.70
N GLN A 138 2.17 -0.04 -6.43
CA GLN A 138 1.25 0.34 -7.50
C GLN A 138 -0.20 0.40 -6.99
N VAL A 139 -0.91 1.48 -7.29
CA VAL A 139 -2.35 1.61 -6.98
C VAL A 139 -3.17 1.51 -8.27
N ASP A 140 -4.12 0.59 -8.27
CA ASP A 140 -5.04 0.38 -9.38
C ASP A 140 -6.27 1.31 -9.28
N MET A 141 -6.18 2.47 -9.91
CA MET A 141 -7.18 3.54 -9.84
C MET A 141 -8.53 3.16 -10.46
N PRO A 142 -8.63 2.53 -11.64
CA PRO A 142 -9.90 2.07 -12.20
C PRO A 142 -10.67 1.17 -11.24
N THR A 143 -10.03 0.10 -10.76
CA THR A 143 -10.66 -0.85 -9.82
C THR A 143 -11.03 -0.17 -8.51
N SER A 144 -10.14 0.67 -7.96
CA SER A 144 -10.40 1.39 -6.71
C SER A 144 -11.65 2.28 -6.82
N LEU A 145 -11.80 3.01 -7.92
CA LEU A 145 -12.96 3.87 -8.15
C LEU A 145 -14.24 3.07 -8.45
N GLU A 146 -14.13 1.92 -9.14
CA GLU A 146 -15.27 1.04 -9.41
C GLU A 146 -15.88 0.46 -8.13
N ILE A 147 -15.04 0.05 -7.17
CA ILE A 147 -15.46 -0.50 -5.87
C ILE A 147 -16.42 0.45 -5.13
N LEU A 148 -16.33 1.75 -5.35
CA LEU A 148 -17.20 2.72 -4.66
C LEU A 148 -18.58 2.87 -5.29
N THR A 149 -18.66 2.53 -6.58
CA THR A 149 -19.92 2.54 -7.32
C THR A 149 -20.64 1.19 -7.24
N ASP A 150 -19.98 0.15 -6.72
CA ASP A 150 -20.57 -1.16 -6.52
C ASP A 150 -21.41 -1.21 -5.24
N SER A 151 -22.71 -1.45 -5.43
CA SER A 151 -23.68 -1.72 -4.36
C SER A 151 -23.33 -2.89 -3.42
N LYS A 152 -22.39 -3.76 -3.82
CA LYS A 152 -21.90 -4.91 -3.05
C LYS A 152 -20.60 -4.64 -2.30
N SER A 153 -20.05 -3.44 -2.44
CA SER A 153 -18.82 -3.04 -1.77
C SER A 153 -18.95 -3.15 -0.26
N ILE A 154 -17.92 -3.71 0.37
CA ILE A 154 -17.79 -3.80 1.83
C ILE A 154 -17.30 -2.49 2.46
N VAL A 155 -16.87 -1.53 1.63
CA VAL A 155 -16.50 -0.18 2.08
C VAL A 155 -17.80 0.56 2.35
N ASP A 156 -18.05 0.91 3.61
CA ASP A 156 -19.26 1.64 4.01
C ASP A 156 -19.32 2.99 3.25
N PRO A 157 -20.24 3.15 2.28
CA PRO A 157 -20.33 4.37 1.50
C PRO A 157 -20.82 5.56 2.34
N THR A 158 -21.30 5.35 3.58
CA THR A 158 -21.74 6.46 4.45
C THR A 158 -20.59 7.40 4.85
N PHE A 159 -19.34 6.99 4.69
CA PHE A 159 -18.19 7.88 4.91
C PHE A 159 -18.06 8.98 3.83
N VAL A 160 -18.70 8.80 2.67
CA VAL A 160 -18.64 9.72 1.53
C VAL A 160 -20.04 10.00 1.00
N THR A 161 -20.45 11.26 0.98
CA THR A 161 -21.75 11.70 0.40
C THR A 161 -21.82 11.59 -1.12
N LEU A 162 -20.80 10.98 -1.76
CA LEU A 162 -20.67 10.87 -3.21
C LEU A 162 -21.75 9.95 -3.78
N THR A 163 -22.57 10.52 -4.66
CA THR A 163 -23.60 9.78 -5.40
C THR A 163 -23.47 9.95 -6.91
N ASN A 164 -22.69 10.93 -7.37
CA ASN A 164 -22.51 11.23 -8.79
C ASN A 164 -21.04 11.06 -9.18
N PHE A 165 -20.76 10.13 -10.09
CA PHE A 165 -19.43 9.80 -10.59
C PHE A 165 -19.26 10.11 -12.08
N THR A 166 -20.22 10.78 -12.71
CA THR A 166 -20.26 10.95 -14.18
C THR A 166 -20.37 12.39 -14.62
N GLU A 167 -20.95 13.27 -13.80
CA GLU A 167 -21.18 14.68 -14.14
C GLU A 167 -20.20 15.59 -13.40
N ALA A 168 -19.88 16.73 -14.01
CA ALA A 168 -19.10 17.80 -13.40
C ALA A 168 -20.00 18.71 -12.56
N CYS A 169 -19.58 19.08 -11.34
CA CYS A 169 -20.32 20.05 -10.54
C CYS A 169 -20.18 21.51 -11.04
N LEU A 170 -18.99 21.89 -11.51
CA LEU A 170 -18.68 23.17 -12.14
C LEU A 170 -18.75 23.00 -13.66
N ASN A 171 -19.68 23.74 -14.27
CA ASN A 171 -19.73 23.86 -15.71
C ASN A 171 -19.00 25.15 -16.14
N LEU A 172 -17.82 24.99 -16.72
CA LEU A 172 -16.98 26.11 -17.17
C LEU A 172 -17.57 26.86 -18.38
N LYS A 173 -18.45 26.24 -19.18
CA LYS A 173 -19.08 26.88 -20.35
C LYS A 173 -20.21 27.82 -19.94
N SER A 174 -21.04 27.41 -18.98
CA SER A 174 -22.15 28.22 -18.46
C SER A 174 -21.79 29.02 -17.21
N PHE A 175 -20.59 28.83 -16.65
CA PHE A 175 -20.16 29.40 -15.37
C PHE A 175 -21.16 29.14 -14.24
N SER A 176 -21.68 27.91 -14.17
CA SER A 176 -22.65 27.48 -13.16
C SER A 176 -22.07 26.41 -12.25
N LEU A 177 -22.50 26.42 -10.99
CA LEU A 177 -22.12 25.46 -9.97
C LEU A 177 -23.35 24.63 -9.55
N CYS A 178 -23.15 23.32 -9.31
CA CYS A 178 -24.17 22.44 -8.78
C CYS A 178 -24.55 22.79 -7.32
N ASP A 179 -25.74 22.38 -6.87
CA ASP A 179 -26.23 22.70 -5.51
C ASP A 179 -25.55 21.86 -4.41
N THR A 180 -25.02 20.68 -4.75
CA THR A 180 -24.48 19.69 -3.81
C THR A 180 -23.07 19.22 -4.19
N PRO A 181 -22.04 20.10 -4.18
CA PRO A 181 -20.68 19.76 -4.62
C PRO A 181 -20.07 18.55 -3.89
N ASP A 182 -20.44 18.31 -2.63
CA ASP A 182 -19.95 17.17 -1.85
C ASP A 182 -20.56 15.81 -2.29
N ASN A 183 -21.54 15.82 -3.20
CA ASN A 183 -22.13 14.61 -3.78
C ASN A 183 -21.52 14.22 -5.13
N TYR A 184 -20.64 15.06 -5.68
CA TYR A 184 -20.02 14.87 -7.01
C TYR A 184 -18.56 14.46 -6.85
N PHE A 185 -18.15 13.42 -7.57
CA PHE A 185 -16.75 13.05 -7.68
C PHE A 185 -15.98 14.09 -8.48
N TYR A 186 -16.54 14.57 -9.59
CA TYR A 186 -15.89 15.52 -10.49
C TYR A 186 -16.27 16.98 -10.17
N TRP A 187 -15.25 17.82 -9.98
CA TRP A 187 -15.38 19.26 -9.88
C TRP A 187 -15.65 19.86 -11.25
N ASP A 188 -14.76 19.67 -12.22
CA ASP A 188 -14.94 20.06 -13.61
C ASP A 188 -15.00 18.82 -14.52
N ASP A 189 -14.71 18.94 -15.81
CA ASP A 189 -14.83 17.84 -16.74
C ASP A 189 -13.73 16.77 -16.64
N LEU A 190 -12.74 16.97 -15.77
CA LEU A 190 -11.62 16.06 -15.54
C LEU A 190 -11.26 15.87 -14.06
N HIS A 191 -11.29 16.96 -13.27
CA HIS A 191 -10.67 16.99 -11.95
C HIS A 191 -11.65 16.57 -10.85
N PRO A 192 -11.20 15.82 -9.82
CA PRO A 192 -12.03 15.48 -8.68
C PRO A 192 -12.38 16.69 -7.80
N THR A 193 -13.50 16.62 -7.07
CA THR A 193 -13.84 17.55 -5.99
C THR A 193 -12.94 17.32 -4.77
N THR A 194 -13.08 18.16 -3.74
CA THR A 194 -12.42 17.94 -2.45
C THR A 194 -12.78 16.57 -1.85
N VAL A 195 -14.02 16.11 -2.01
CA VAL A 195 -14.45 14.78 -1.53
C VAL A 195 -13.86 13.68 -2.40
N GLY A 196 -13.81 13.85 -3.73
CA GLY A 196 -13.12 12.93 -4.63
C GLY A 196 -11.62 12.80 -4.34
N HIS A 197 -10.93 13.90 -4.06
CA HIS A 197 -9.51 13.87 -3.66
C HIS A 197 -9.28 13.21 -2.30
N LYS A 198 -10.17 13.43 -1.31
CA LYS A 198 -10.09 12.72 -0.03
C LYS A 198 -10.12 11.22 -0.25
N LEU A 199 -11.03 10.76 -1.10
CA LEU A 199 -11.21 9.36 -1.45
C LEU A 199 -9.98 8.76 -2.15
N ILE A 200 -9.39 9.45 -3.13
CA ILE A 200 -8.13 9.00 -3.75
C ILE A 200 -7.03 8.85 -2.68
N ALA A 201 -6.95 9.81 -1.76
CA ALA A 201 -5.98 9.75 -0.67
C ALA A 201 -6.23 8.57 0.28
N LEU A 202 -7.47 8.10 0.41
CA LEU A 202 -7.80 6.88 1.17
C LEU A 202 -7.24 5.63 0.49
N PHE A 203 -7.34 5.52 -0.84
CA PHE A 203 -6.74 4.40 -1.57
C PHE A 203 -5.22 4.37 -1.44
N PHE A 204 -4.59 5.54 -1.53
CA PHE A 204 -3.14 5.62 -1.36
C PHE A 204 -2.74 5.25 0.06
N TYR A 205 -3.49 5.74 1.05
CA TYR A 205 -3.28 5.38 2.45
C TYR A 205 -3.43 3.86 2.66
N ALA A 206 -4.50 3.25 2.15
CA ALA A 206 -4.73 1.81 2.27
C ALA A 206 -3.62 0.98 1.59
N ALA A 207 -3.01 1.48 0.52
CA ALA A 207 -1.93 0.79 -0.19
C ALA A 207 -0.57 0.84 0.54
N VAL A 208 -0.36 1.79 1.45
CA VAL A 208 0.92 1.99 2.17
C VAL A 208 0.81 1.83 3.68
N ALA A 209 -0.40 1.81 4.22
CA ALA A 209 -0.62 1.60 5.64
C ALA A 209 -0.22 0.16 5.98
N GLU A 210 0.76 0.02 6.87
CA GLU A 210 1.09 -1.28 7.43
C GLU A 210 -0.13 -1.82 8.18
N PRO A 211 -0.54 -3.08 7.95
CA PRO A 211 -1.61 -3.70 8.70
C PRO A 211 -1.31 -3.61 10.20
N THR A 212 -2.31 -3.20 10.98
CA THR A 212 -2.21 -3.34 12.43
C THR A 212 -2.63 -4.75 12.80
N TYR A 213 -1.92 -5.36 13.74
CA TYR A 213 -2.24 -6.69 14.24
C TYR A 213 -2.67 -6.55 15.71
N GLU A 214 -3.89 -6.98 16.02
CA GLU A 214 -4.34 -7.13 17.41
C GLU A 214 -4.18 -8.61 17.79
N LEU A 215 -3.54 -8.85 18.93
CA LEU A 215 -3.41 -10.17 19.52
C LEU A 215 -4.46 -10.27 20.63
N SER A 216 -5.04 -11.46 20.83
CA SER A 216 -6.02 -11.67 21.92
C SER A 216 -5.32 -11.79 23.29
N ASP A 217 -6.05 -11.52 24.38
CA ASP A 217 -5.57 -11.65 25.76
C ASP A 217 -5.32 -13.12 26.19
N GLU A 218 -5.69 -14.10 25.37
CA GLU A 218 -5.51 -15.53 25.64
C GLU A 218 -4.24 -16.08 24.94
N PRO A 219 -3.56 -17.09 25.51
CA PRO A 219 -2.38 -17.68 24.88
C PRO A 219 -2.72 -18.32 23.52
N LEU A 220 -2.06 -17.83 22.47
CA LEU A 220 -2.43 -18.08 21.07
C LEU A 220 -1.92 -19.42 20.52
N LEU A 221 -0.80 -19.91 21.06
CA LEU A 221 -0.23 -21.22 20.73
C LEU A 221 0.43 -21.81 21.96
N LYS A 222 0.08 -23.05 22.26
CA LYS A 222 0.83 -23.90 23.19
C LYS A 222 1.72 -24.82 22.38
N LEU A 223 3.04 -24.69 22.52
CA LEU A 223 3.93 -25.67 21.91
C LEU A 223 3.86 -27.00 22.68
N PRO A 224 4.15 -28.14 22.03
CA PRO A 224 4.39 -29.40 22.70
C PRO A 224 5.41 -29.21 23.81
N VAL A 225 5.11 -29.82 24.96
CA VAL A 225 6.06 -29.85 26.06
C VAL A 225 7.30 -30.58 25.59
N VAL A 226 8.44 -29.87 25.51
CA VAL A 226 9.72 -30.50 25.19
C VAL A 226 10.35 -30.93 26.50
N GLU A 227 10.68 -32.21 26.60
CA GLU A 227 11.42 -32.76 27.74
C GLU A 227 12.84 -33.09 27.31
N VAL A 228 13.83 -32.46 27.93
CA VAL A 228 15.24 -32.74 27.72
C VAL A 228 15.81 -33.36 28.98
N ILE A 229 16.35 -34.57 28.86
CA ILE A 229 17.06 -35.25 29.94
C ILE A 229 18.56 -35.24 29.58
N SER A 230 19.36 -34.54 30.37
CA SER A 230 20.82 -34.56 30.22
C SER A 230 21.40 -35.94 30.52
N ASP A 231 22.62 -36.21 30.05
CA ASP A 231 23.38 -37.43 30.36
C ASP A 231 23.59 -37.66 31.87
N ALA A 232 23.52 -36.58 32.66
CA ALA A 232 23.58 -36.63 34.13
C ALA A 232 22.21 -36.92 34.79
N GLY A 233 21.16 -37.20 34.01
CA GLY A 233 19.80 -37.49 34.49
C GLY A 233 19.01 -36.26 34.92
N LYS A 234 19.50 -35.03 34.68
CA LYS A 234 18.70 -33.82 34.94
C LYS A 234 17.66 -33.64 33.85
N GLN A 235 16.40 -33.52 34.27
CA GLN A 235 15.24 -33.29 33.41
C GLN A 235 14.93 -31.79 33.33
N PHE A 236 14.70 -31.31 32.12
CA PHE A 236 14.24 -29.97 31.80
C PHE A 236 12.96 -30.09 31.00
N ILE A 237 11.90 -29.47 31.51
CA ILE A 237 10.60 -29.43 30.84
C ILE A 237 10.43 -28.01 30.30
N PHE A 238 10.18 -27.88 29.01
CA PHE A 238 9.89 -26.61 28.36
C PHE A 238 8.38 -26.56 28.09
N ASP A 239 7.66 -25.80 28.90
CA ASP A 239 6.26 -25.44 28.62
C ASP A 239 6.25 -24.07 27.98
N VAL A 240 6.07 -24.02 26.66
CA VAL A 240 6.23 -22.81 25.86
C VAL A 240 4.88 -22.28 25.40
N TRP A 241 4.68 -20.99 25.69
CA TRP A 241 3.49 -20.24 25.35
C TRP A 241 3.86 -19.02 24.51
N LEU A 242 2.98 -18.67 23.58
CA LEU A 242 3.02 -17.44 22.79
C LEU A 242 1.97 -16.45 23.36
N PHE A 243 2.42 -15.33 23.93
CA PHE A 243 1.55 -14.27 24.49
C PHE A 243 1.68 -12.94 23.74
N ASP A 244 0.64 -12.11 23.82
CA ASP A 244 0.73 -10.67 23.56
C ASP A 244 1.45 -9.96 24.71
N TYR A 245 2.48 -9.16 24.39
CA TYR A 245 3.00 -8.17 25.33
C TYR A 245 2.32 -6.83 25.08
N PHE A 246 1.37 -6.50 25.95
CA PHE A 246 0.48 -5.31 26.02
C PHE A 246 1.05 -3.91 25.69
N SER A 247 2.33 -3.76 25.36
CA SER A 247 2.92 -2.47 24.99
C SER A 247 3.58 -2.41 23.61
N ASN A 248 3.89 -3.54 22.94
CA ASN A 248 4.76 -3.55 21.76
C ASN A 248 4.34 -4.49 20.60
N SER A 249 3.16 -5.13 20.63
CA SER A 249 2.70 -6.02 19.54
C SER A 249 3.71 -7.13 19.18
N GLY A 250 4.35 -7.69 20.22
CA GLY A 250 5.41 -8.69 20.10
C GLY A 250 5.03 -9.98 20.83
N LEU A 251 5.53 -11.10 20.33
CA LEU A 251 5.30 -12.43 20.89
C LEU A 251 6.26 -12.71 22.05
N VAL A 252 5.75 -13.17 23.19
CA VAL A 252 6.61 -13.52 24.34
C VAL A 252 6.69 -15.02 24.51
N LEU A 253 7.92 -15.51 24.70
CA LEU A 253 8.19 -16.91 25.03
C LEU A 253 8.34 -17.07 26.56
N VAL A 254 7.44 -17.83 27.16
CA VAL A 254 7.51 -18.19 28.58
C VAL A 254 7.91 -19.64 28.72
N VAL A 255 8.92 -19.96 29.54
CA VAL A 255 9.31 -21.33 29.91
C VAL A 255 9.20 -21.48 31.42
N ASN A 256 8.37 -22.42 31.87
CA ASN A 256 8.13 -22.69 33.30
C ASN A 256 7.77 -21.43 34.12
N GLY A 257 7.01 -20.51 33.51
CA GLY A 257 6.59 -19.25 34.13
C GLY A 257 7.61 -18.11 34.08
N ASN A 258 8.81 -18.33 33.52
CA ASN A 258 9.80 -17.28 33.30
C ASN A 258 9.81 -16.84 31.83
N THR A 259 9.73 -15.53 31.59
CA THR A 259 9.92 -14.94 30.26
C THR A 259 11.38 -15.11 29.84
N LEU A 260 11.63 -15.82 28.74
CA LEU A 260 12.99 -16.01 28.20
C LEU A 260 13.35 -14.95 27.15
N GLN A 261 12.38 -14.46 26.38
CA GLN A 261 12.58 -13.44 25.34
C GLN A 261 11.30 -12.64 25.10
N ILE A 262 11.45 -11.34 24.87
CA ILE A 262 10.40 -10.46 24.31
C ILE A 262 10.69 -10.37 22.81
N ALA A 263 9.78 -10.85 21.96
CA ALA A 263 9.98 -10.72 20.53
C ALA A 263 9.81 -9.27 20.07
N LYS A 264 10.37 -9.02 18.88
CA LYS A 264 10.20 -7.78 18.11
C LYS A 264 8.73 -7.65 17.62
N PRO A 265 8.31 -6.48 17.11
CA PRO A 265 7.02 -6.34 16.45
C PRO A 265 6.80 -7.45 15.42
N LEU A 266 5.57 -7.93 15.27
CA LEU A 266 5.25 -9.04 14.36
C LEU A 266 5.82 -8.85 12.93
N GLY A 267 5.84 -7.61 12.42
CA GLY A 267 6.44 -7.28 11.12
C GLY A 267 7.93 -7.65 11.00
N ASP A 268 8.69 -7.57 12.09
CA ASP A 268 10.11 -7.95 12.15
C ASP A 268 10.32 -9.47 12.31
N MET A 269 9.28 -10.19 12.74
CA MET A 269 9.32 -11.65 12.92
C MET A 269 9.06 -12.42 11.62
N ILE A 270 8.58 -11.72 10.58
CA ILE A 270 8.47 -12.26 9.22
C ILE A 270 9.88 -12.28 8.61
N THR A 271 10.72 -13.21 9.07
CA THR A 271 11.96 -13.52 8.36
C THR A 271 11.60 -14.44 7.20
N LEU A 272 11.86 -14.02 5.96
CA LEU A 272 11.73 -14.86 4.77
C LEU A 272 13.07 -15.57 4.55
N PRO A 273 13.24 -16.85 4.91
CA PRO A 273 14.46 -17.58 4.63
C PRO A 273 14.50 -17.93 3.14
N ASN A 274 15.70 -18.10 2.59
CA ASN A 274 15.88 -18.68 1.26
C ASN A 274 15.33 -20.13 1.24
N GLY A 275 14.07 -20.31 0.81
CA GLY A 275 13.47 -21.63 0.56
C GLY A 275 12.05 -21.89 1.08
N TYR A 276 11.06 -21.03 0.71
CA TYR A 276 9.58 -21.19 0.82
C TYR A 276 8.98 -21.04 2.25
N GLN A 277 7.77 -20.51 2.50
CA GLN A 277 6.56 -20.15 1.72
C GLN A 277 6.26 -18.62 1.83
N TYR A 278 5.53 -18.06 0.87
CA TYR A 278 5.06 -16.68 0.96
C TYR A 278 3.77 -16.58 1.78
N PRO A 279 3.48 -15.42 2.41
CA PRO A 279 2.15 -15.10 2.89
C PRO A 279 1.08 -15.42 1.84
N THR A 280 -0.02 -16.05 2.24
CA THR A 280 -1.16 -16.27 1.34
C THR A 280 -2.44 -15.71 1.97
N PHE A 281 -3.21 -14.96 1.19
CA PHE A 281 -4.50 -14.43 1.62
C PHE A 281 -5.63 -15.19 0.92
N GLU A 282 -6.56 -15.73 1.70
CA GLU A 282 -7.75 -16.41 1.19
C GLU A 282 -8.93 -15.42 1.15
N GLU A 283 -9.23 -14.88 -0.03
CA GLU A 283 -10.25 -13.84 -0.21
C GLU A 283 -11.65 -14.26 0.26
N SER A 284 -12.01 -15.56 0.12
CA SER A 284 -13.33 -16.07 0.52
C SER A 284 -13.56 -16.12 2.03
N THR A 285 -12.48 -16.19 2.80
CA THR A 285 -12.53 -16.30 4.26
C THR A 285 -11.97 -15.05 4.95
N GLY A 286 -11.24 -14.20 4.22
CA GLY A 286 -10.56 -13.04 4.77
C GLY A 286 -9.36 -13.40 5.64
N ILE A 287 -8.81 -14.61 5.46
CA ILE A 287 -7.71 -15.13 6.28
C ILE A 287 -6.37 -14.88 5.59
N LEU A 288 -5.46 -14.23 6.30
CA LEU A 288 -4.05 -14.10 5.92
C LEU A 288 -3.23 -15.16 6.66
N HIS A 289 -2.65 -16.08 5.91
CA HIS A 289 -1.74 -17.11 6.42
C HIS A 289 -0.31 -16.59 6.38
N LEU A 290 0.35 -16.48 7.54
CA LEU A 290 1.75 -16.10 7.65
C LEU A 290 2.60 -17.31 8.07
N PRO A 291 3.56 -17.76 7.23
CA PRO A 291 4.58 -18.71 7.65
C PRO A 291 5.63 -17.98 8.48
N ILE A 292 5.80 -18.38 9.74
CA ILE A 292 6.76 -17.76 10.66
C ILE A 292 7.85 -18.76 11.03
N VAL A 293 9.09 -18.33 10.87
CA VAL A 293 10.29 -19.04 11.33
C VAL A 293 10.96 -18.18 12.39
N HIS A 294 11.10 -18.73 13.59
CA HIS A 294 11.67 -18.03 14.73
C HIS A 294 12.89 -18.78 15.25
N LEU A 295 14.04 -18.10 15.28
CA LEU A 295 15.24 -18.55 15.99
C LEU A 295 15.20 -18.00 17.42
N ILE A 296 15.30 -18.90 18.41
CA ILE A 296 15.30 -18.57 19.82
C ILE A 296 16.74 -18.73 20.34
N GLU A 297 17.32 -17.64 20.81
CA GLU A 297 18.65 -17.60 21.43
C GLU A 297 18.49 -17.22 22.92
N PRO A 298 18.61 -18.18 23.87
CA PRO A 298 18.54 -17.88 25.29
C PRO A 298 19.79 -17.12 25.71
N ASN A 299 19.62 -15.94 26.28
CA ASN A 299 20.73 -15.18 26.86
C ASN A 299 20.88 -15.56 28.34
N ILE A 300 21.85 -16.41 28.68
CA ILE A 300 22.13 -16.80 30.07
C ILE A 300 23.42 -16.14 30.55
N GLY A 301 23.29 -15.26 31.54
CA GLY A 301 24.37 -14.56 32.20
C GLY A 301 25.28 -15.44 33.06
N SER A 302 26.30 -14.83 33.64
CA SER A 302 27.61 -15.37 34.03
C SER A 302 27.71 -16.45 35.14
N ASP A 303 26.64 -17.16 35.49
CA ASP A 303 26.62 -18.17 36.58
C ASP A 303 26.52 -19.65 36.12
N GLY A 304 26.44 -19.93 34.82
CA GLY A 304 26.52 -21.31 34.30
C GLY A 304 25.60 -21.57 33.12
N SER A 305 25.81 -20.81 32.05
CA SER A 305 25.13 -20.84 30.76
C SER A 305 24.87 -22.23 30.17
N PHE A 306 23.68 -22.38 29.57
CA PHE A 306 23.38 -23.36 28.53
C PHE A 306 22.90 -22.58 27.30
N ASP A 307 23.65 -22.65 26.19
CA ASP A 307 23.26 -22.05 24.91
C ASP A 307 22.45 -23.08 24.11
N TRP A 308 21.13 -22.90 24.06
CA TRP A 308 20.25 -23.72 23.23
C TRP A 308 19.63 -22.87 22.14
N GLU A 309 19.97 -23.10 20.88
CA GLU A 309 19.23 -22.51 19.78
C GLU A 309 18.03 -23.38 19.45
N PHE A 310 16.82 -22.81 19.48
CA PHE A 310 15.62 -23.49 19.00
C PHE A 310 15.12 -22.80 17.74
N LEU A 311 14.84 -23.60 16.72
CA LEU A 311 14.10 -23.15 15.55
C LEU A 311 12.66 -23.58 15.71
N VAL A 312 11.72 -22.63 15.73
CA VAL A 312 10.29 -22.92 15.76
C VAL A 312 9.68 -22.46 14.45
N LYS A 313 8.94 -23.36 13.80
CA LYS A 313 8.20 -23.08 12.57
C LYS A 313 6.71 -23.25 12.83
N TYR A 314 5.93 -22.22 12.53
CA TYR A 314 4.49 -22.26 12.69
C TYR A 314 3.80 -21.42 11.62
N ARG A 315 2.54 -21.75 11.34
CA ARG A 315 1.62 -20.92 10.57
C ARG A 315 0.79 -20.09 11.55
N ALA A 316 0.68 -18.81 11.30
CA ALA A 316 -0.24 -17.92 12.01
C ALA A 316 -1.34 -17.47 11.05
N ASP A 317 -2.60 -17.67 11.43
CA ASP A 317 -3.77 -17.31 10.63
C ASP A 317 -4.41 -16.06 11.22
N PHE A 318 -4.49 -15.03 10.40
CA PHE A 318 -5.00 -13.73 10.77
C PHE A 318 -6.32 -13.48 10.07
N THR A 319 -7.39 -13.26 10.83
CA THR A 319 -8.69 -12.90 10.28
C THR A 319 -8.80 -11.39 10.12
N LEU A 320 -9.11 -10.93 8.91
CA LEU A 320 -9.40 -9.53 8.63
C LEU A 320 -10.65 -9.09 9.40
N MET A 321 -10.51 -8.08 10.26
CA MET A 321 -11.59 -7.54 11.07
C MET A 321 -12.48 -6.61 10.23
N PRO A 322 -13.72 -7.01 9.88
CA PRO A 322 -14.52 -6.30 8.87
C PRO A 322 -14.87 -4.86 9.25
N ASN A 323 -14.99 -4.59 10.56
CA ASN A 323 -15.28 -3.26 11.10
C ASN A 323 -14.16 -2.23 10.89
N THR A 324 -12.97 -2.66 10.49
CA THR A 324 -11.85 -1.76 10.17
C THR A 324 -11.80 -1.36 8.70
N LEU A 325 -12.51 -2.08 7.83
CA LEU A 325 -12.67 -1.74 6.41
C LEU A 325 -13.62 -0.55 6.19
N GLY A 326 -14.43 -0.19 7.20
CA GLY A 326 -15.34 0.97 7.18
C GLY A 326 -14.70 2.30 7.62
N TYR A 327 -13.44 2.29 8.06
CA TYR A 327 -12.73 3.50 8.48
C TYR A 327 -11.50 3.70 7.60
N PRO A 328 -11.56 4.59 6.60
CA PRO A 328 -10.60 4.54 5.51
C PRO A 328 -9.23 5.14 5.85
N PHE A 329 -9.08 5.69 7.07
CA PHE A 329 -7.79 6.12 7.63
C PHE A 329 -7.25 5.15 8.71
N LYS A 330 -7.85 3.98 8.87
CA LYS A 330 -7.34 2.93 9.76
C LYS A 330 -6.76 1.83 8.88
N ALA A 331 -5.54 1.41 9.16
CA ALA A 331 -4.97 0.23 8.51
C ALA A 331 -5.93 -0.97 8.68
N PRO A 332 -5.99 -1.89 7.70
CA PRO A 332 -6.74 -3.12 7.89
C PRO A 332 -6.22 -3.80 9.15
N LEU A 333 -7.15 -4.09 10.06
CA LEU A 333 -6.84 -4.79 11.29
C LEU A 333 -6.99 -6.28 11.05
N PHE A 334 -5.93 -7.00 11.36
CA PHE A 334 -5.90 -8.44 11.32
C PHE A 334 -5.82 -8.94 12.77
N GLU A 335 -6.81 -9.73 13.18
CA GLU A 335 -6.79 -10.41 14.48
C GLU A 335 -6.14 -11.77 14.29
N LEU A 336 -5.15 -12.11 15.11
CA LEU A 336 -4.60 -13.47 15.12
C LEU A 336 -5.63 -14.44 15.69
N THR A 337 -6.15 -15.34 14.87
CA THR A 337 -7.24 -16.26 15.25
C THR A 337 -6.78 -17.70 15.42
N GLU A 338 -5.69 -18.09 14.77
CA GLU A 338 -5.12 -19.43 14.91
C GLU A 338 -3.59 -19.39 14.77
N ALA A 339 -2.91 -20.29 15.48
CA ALA A 339 -1.51 -20.59 15.23
C ALA A 339 -1.31 -22.11 15.29
N VAL A 340 -0.63 -22.66 14.28
CA VAL A 340 -0.44 -24.10 14.11
C VAL A 340 1.03 -24.39 13.88
N LEU A 341 1.60 -25.28 14.70
CA LEU A 341 2.96 -25.75 14.47
C LEU A 341 3.07 -26.48 13.14
N LEU A 342 4.08 -26.11 12.36
CA LEU A 342 4.45 -26.85 11.18
C LEU A 342 5.28 -28.06 11.63
N ALA A 343 4.88 -29.24 11.17
CA ALA A 343 5.55 -30.48 11.53
C ALA A 343 6.86 -30.59 10.74
N ASP A 344 7.93 -29.98 11.25
CA ASP A 344 9.33 -30.23 10.86
C ASP A 344 10.28 -29.93 12.04
#